data_AF-A0AAE7NQL3-F1
#
_entry.id   AF-A0AAE7NQL3-F1
#
_cell.length_a   1.000
_cell.length_b   1.000
_cell.length_c   1.000
_cell.angle_alpha   90.00
_cell.angle_beta   90.00
_cell.angle_gamma   90.00
#
_symmetry.space_group_name_H-M   'P 1'
#
loop_
_entity.id
_entity.type
_entity.pdbx_description
1 polymer ?
#
loop_
_entity_poly.entity_id
_entity_poly.type
_entity_poly.pdbx_seq_one_letter_code
_entity_poly.pdbx_strand_id
1 'polypeptide(L)'
;MIKQVVSAFIIVIVTSAASEARPYRALQASECNVTMPCDFSYSQTRRERAPRHSLQAYRSTQMTLTDAGNTATTIVASGERIVGGRPAGCPSSFCGCGASLRVFGRVVPELNPASNWLRFPRTAPAPGMVAARRGHVFVLEQHLGGDMWMAYDANSGGHTTRMHARSLRGYTIVNPRG
;
A
#
# COMPACT_ATOMS: atom_id res chain seq x y z
N MET A 1 -11.69 51.41 -0.43
CA MET A 1 -12.05 49.99 -0.21
C MET A 1 -10.83 49.15 0.22
N ILE A 2 -10.04 49.61 1.20
CA ILE A 2 -8.81 48.92 1.68
C ILE A 2 -8.96 48.44 3.14
N LYS A 3 -10.02 48.88 3.84
CA LYS A 3 -10.21 48.59 5.27
C LYS A 3 -10.84 47.22 5.58
N GLN A 4 -11.43 46.52 4.60
CA GLN A 4 -12.09 45.23 4.85
C GLN A 4 -11.20 44.00 4.61
N VAL A 5 -10.05 44.15 3.95
CA VAL A 5 -9.16 43.01 3.63
C VAL A 5 -8.23 42.66 4.81
N VAL A 6 -7.93 43.61 5.70
CA VAL A 6 -7.04 43.39 6.85
C VAL A 6 -7.73 42.63 7.99
N SER A 7 -9.07 42.73 8.11
CA SER A 7 -9.83 42.12 9.20
C SER A 7 -9.96 40.59 9.08
N ALA A 8 -9.78 40.02 7.88
CA ALA A 8 -9.90 38.58 7.66
C ALA A 8 -8.60 37.81 7.96
N PHE A 9 -7.44 38.48 7.96
CA PHE A 9 -6.14 37.85 8.22
C PHE A 9 -5.80 37.71 9.71
N ILE A 10 -6.42 38.52 10.58
CA ILE A 10 -6.14 38.50 12.03
C ILE A 10 -6.94 37.39 12.75
N ILE A 11 -8.05 36.93 12.17
CA ILE A 11 -8.92 35.92 12.82
C ILE A 11 -8.38 34.48 12.65
N VAL A 12 -7.46 34.24 11.71
CA VAL A 12 -6.94 32.89 11.43
C VAL A 12 -5.77 32.47 12.34
N ILE A 13 -5.21 33.38 13.15
CA ILE A 13 -3.96 33.12 13.92
C ILE A 13 -4.20 32.69 15.37
N VAL A 14 -5.43 32.71 15.91
CA VAL A 14 -5.68 32.51 17.36
C VAL A 14 -6.32 31.16 17.75
N THR A 15 -6.68 30.28 16.82
CA THR A 15 -7.32 28.98 17.18
C THR A 15 -6.38 27.78 17.15
N SER A 16 -5.07 27.97 17.34
CA SER A 16 -4.09 26.88 17.39
C SER A 16 -3.33 26.87 18.71
N ALA A 17 -3.96 26.35 19.76
CA ALA A 17 -3.24 25.88 20.95
C ALA A 17 -4.06 24.83 21.72
N ALA A 18 -3.35 23.79 22.15
CA ALA A 18 -3.73 22.73 23.10
C ALA A 18 -4.66 21.61 22.58
N SER A 19 -4.09 20.67 21.82
CA SER A 19 -4.51 19.27 21.95
C SER A 19 -3.93 18.72 23.26
N GLU A 20 -4.74 18.69 24.32
CA GLU A 20 -4.41 17.97 25.54
C GLU A 20 -4.30 16.47 25.23
N ALA A 21 -3.10 15.91 25.39
CA ALA A 21 -2.90 14.48 25.39
C ALA A 21 -3.53 13.89 26.67
N ARG A 22 -4.54 13.02 26.52
CA ARG A 22 -5.15 12.32 27.64
C ARG A 22 -4.08 11.51 28.40
N PRO A 23 -4.04 11.55 29.74
CA PRO A 23 -3.21 10.65 30.50
C PRO A 23 -3.79 9.23 30.36
N TYR A 24 -2.97 8.31 29.86
CA TYR A 24 -3.29 6.89 29.94
C TYR A 24 -3.36 6.49 31.42
N ARG A 25 -4.58 6.32 31.94
CA ARG A 25 -4.81 5.48 33.12
C ARG A 25 -4.50 4.04 32.70
N ALA A 26 -3.39 3.50 33.19
CA ALA A 26 -3.15 2.07 33.17
C ALA A 26 -4.10 1.42 34.20
N LEU A 27 -5.28 1.00 33.73
CA LEU A 27 -6.06 0.00 34.44
C LEU A 27 -5.30 -1.32 34.28
N GLN A 28 -4.67 -1.71 35.37
CA GLN A 28 -3.89 -2.92 35.54
C GLN A 28 -4.80 -4.13 35.30
N ALA A 29 -4.64 -4.80 34.16
CA ALA A 29 -5.19 -6.12 33.96
C ALA A 29 -4.38 -7.09 34.82
N SER A 30 -5.06 -7.76 35.74
CA SER A 30 -4.52 -8.89 36.49
C SER A 30 -4.19 -10.01 35.51
N GLU A 31 -2.99 -10.58 35.66
CA GLU A 31 -2.42 -11.71 34.90
C GLU A 31 -1.44 -11.32 33.76
N CYS A 32 -0.37 -10.61 34.14
CA CYS A 32 0.92 -10.72 33.45
C CYS A 32 1.91 -11.46 34.35
N ASN A 33 2.05 -12.77 34.14
CA ASN A 33 3.11 -13.58 34.74
C ASN A 33 4.43 -13.39 33.96
N VAL A 34 4.99 -12.19 34.00
CA VAL A 34 6.33 -11.94 33.45
C VAL A 34 7.20 -11.37 34.57
N THR A 35 7.87 -12.26 35.27
CA THR A 35 9.01 -11.91 36.12
C THR A 35 10.17 -11.56 35.21
N MET A 36 10.43 -10.28 35.00
CA MET A 36 11.68 -9.81 34.36
C MET A 36 12.78 -9.76 35.43
N PRO A 37 13.90 -10.48 35.29
CA PRO A 37 15.04 -10.25 36.17
C PRO A 37 15.67 -8.90 35.81
N CYS A 38 15.69 -7.99 36.77
CA CYS A 38 16.50 -6.78 36.72
C CYS A 38 17.96 -7.18 36.91
N ASP A 39 18.77 -7.09 35.86
CA ASP A 39 20.21 -6.96 36.04
C ASP A 39 20.68 -5.64 35.43
N PHE A 40 20.93 -4.68 36.33
CA PHE A 40 21.53 -3.39 36.04
C PHE A 40 23.05 -3.56 36.12
N SER A 41 23.74 -3.51 34.99
CA SER A 41 25.18 -3.24 34.96
C SER A 41 25.51 -2.19 33.90
N TYR A 42 26.02 -1.08 34.40
CA TYR A 42 26.36 0.17 33.73
C TYR A 42 27.48 0.01 32.68
N SER A 43 27.35 0.71 31.55
CA SER A 43 28.36 1.71 31.11
C SER A 43 27.90 2.42 29.83
N GLN A 44 27.89 3.76 29.89
CA GLN A 44 27.70 4.62 28.72
C GLN A 44 28.89 4.53 27.79
N THR A 45 28.67 4.35 26.48
CA THR A 45 29.52 4.99 25.47
C THR A 45 28.69 5.49 24.28
N ARG A 46 28.85 6.79 24.02
CA ARG A 46 28.95 7.45 22.71
C ARG A 46 27.76 7.35 21.73
N ARG A 47 27.17 8.54 21.47
CA ARG A 47 26.37 8.83 20.27
C ARG A 47 27.15 8.44 19.01
N GLU A 48 26.73 7.35 18.38
CA GLU A 48 26.96 7.10 16.96
C GLU A 48 25.63 6.93 16.24
N ARG A 49 25.53 7.63 15.11
CA ARG A 49 24.34 7.72 14.27
C ARG A 49 24.20 6.39 13.52
N ALA A 50 23.37 5.49 14.03
CA ALA A 50 23.08 4.22 13.38
C ALA A 50 22.34 4.44 12.03
N PRO A 51 22.69 3.71 10.96
CA PRO A 51 22.01 3.80 9.68
C PRO A 51 20.60 3.20 9.78
N ARG A 52 19.64 3.82 9.07
CA ARG A 52 18.28 3.29 8.88
C ARG A 52 18.34 2.04 8.01
N HIS A 53 18.72 0.91 8.60
CA HIS A 53 18.47 -0.40 8.01
C HIS A 53 17.42 -1.15 8.83
N SER A 54 16.45 -1.70 8.09
CA SER A 54 15.52 -2.76 8.48
C SER A 54 14.51 -2.48 9.59
N LEU A 55 13.50 -1.65 9.29
CA LEU A 55 12.13 -1.84 9.82
C LEU A 55 11.33 -2.88 8.99
N GLN A 56 12.00 -3.68 8.16
CA GLN A 56 11.40 -4.71 7.31
C GLN A 56 11.18 -6.06 8.02
N ALA A 57 11.67 -6.24 9.25
CA ALA A 57 11.58 -7.52 9.95
C ALA A 57 10.35 -7.68 10.87
N TYR A 58 9.46 -6.68 10.98
CA TYR A 58 8.35 -6.71 11.95
C TYR A 58 6.94 -6.98 11.35
N ARG A 59 6.82 -7.53 10.13
CA ARG A 59 5.48 -7.77 9.54
C ARG A 59 5.23 -9.15 8.97
N SER A 60 5.98 -10.15 9.42
CA SER A 60 5.64 -11.57 9.24
C SER A 60 5.11 -12.15 10.56
N THR A 61 4.04 -11.58 11.11
CA THR A 61 3.26 -12.28 12.14
C THR A 61 2.34 -13.26 11.42
N GLN A 62 2.81 -14.49 11.30
CA GLN A 62 2.04 -15.65 10.91
C GLN A 62 0.93 -15.82 11.97
N MET A 63 -0.30 -15.39 11.69
CA MET A 63 -1.44 -15.75 12.52
C MET A 63 -1.80 -17.19 12.20
N THR A 64 -1.35 -18.13 13.03
CA THR A 64 -1.86 -19.49 13.07
C THR A 64 -3.25 -19.47 13.71
N LEU A 65 -4.30 -19.39 12.88
CA LEU A 65 -5.63 -19.84 13.28
C LEU A 65 -5.65 -21.36 13.09
N THR A 66 -5.63 -22.09 14.20
CA THR A 66 -6.04 -23.50 14.19
C THR A 66 -7.56 -23.53 14.12
N ASP A 67 -8.11 -23.61 12.91
CA ASP A 67 -9.49 -24.02 12.70
C ASP A 67 -9.52 -25.48 12.24
N ALA A 68 -10.33 -26.26 12.94
CA ALA A 68 -10.42 -27.70 12.74
C ALA A 68 -11.25 -28.00 11.49
N GLY A 69 -10.60 -28.59 10.49
CA GLY A 69 -11.28 -29.27 9.39
C GLY A 69 -11.82 -28.34 8.31
N ASN A 70 -10.95 -27.94 7.39
CA ASN A 70 -11.18 -28.00 5.95
C ASN A 70 -9.85 -27.68 5.25
N THR A 71 -9.59 -28.34 4.13
CA THR A 71 -8.36 -28.26 3.33
C THR A 71 -8.03 -26.82 2.92
N ALA A 72 -7.38 -26.08 3.81
CA ALA A 72 -6.77 -24.80 3.51
C ALA A 72 -5.53 -25.06 2.66
N THR A 73 -5.68 -24.99 1.35
CA THR A 73 -4.54 -24.77 0.45
C THR A 73 -3.93 -23.45 0.85
N THR A 74 -2.94 -23.51 1.74
CA THR A 74 -2.11 -22.37 2.11
C THR A 74 -1.26 -22.08 0.88
N ILE A 75 -1.80 -21.26 -0.04
CA ILE A 75 -0.99 -20.68 -1.10
C ILE A 75 -0.03 -19.75 -0.37
N VAL A 76 1.17 -20.25 -0.11
CA VAL A 76 2.34 -19.43 0.20
C VAL A 76 2.52 -18.56 -1.04
N ALA A 77 1.86 -17.40 -1.08
CA ALA A 77 2.14 -16.36 -2.03
C ALA A 77 3.52 -15.83 -1.65
N SER A 78 4.53 -16.52 -2.15
CA SER A 78 5.93 -16.23 -1.98
C SER A 78 6.22 -14.84 -2.53
N GLY A 79 6.16 -13.86 -1.62
CA GLY A 79 6.87 -12.60 -1.71
C GLY A 79 6.37 -11.63 -2.77
N GLU A 80 6.26 -10.37 -2.36
CA GLU A 80 6.40 -9.27 -3.30
C GLU A 80 7.71 -9.46 -4.11
N ARG A 81 7.59 -9.53 -5.43
CA ARG A 81 8.73 -9.64 -6.35
C ARG A 81 8.81 -8.38 -7.21
N ILE A 82 9.95 -7.69 -7.16
CA ILE A 82 10.24 -6.63 -8.13
C ILE A 82 10.58 -7.30 -9.48
N VAL A 83 9.86 -6.93 -10.54
CA VAL A 83 10.06 -7.45 -11.90
C VAL A 83 10.69 -6.43 -12.85
N GLY A 84 10.79 -5.17 -12.43
CA GLY A 84 11.47 -4.15 -13.22
C GLY A 84 11.26 -2.74 -12.68
N GLY A 85 11.77 -1.76 -13.43
CA GLY A 85 11.57 -0.33 -13.18
C GLY A 85 10.62 0.31 -14.19
N ARG A 86 10.81 1.61 -14.41
CA ARG A 86 10.10 2.37 -15.45
C ARG A 86 10.55 1.90 -16.85
N PRO A 87 9.64 1.43 -17.71
CA PRO A 87 9.98 1.09 -19.09
C PRO A 87 10.39 2.33 -19.92
N ALA A 88 11.22 2.13 -20.93
CA ALA A 88 11.58 3.18 -21.88
C ALA A 88 10.32 3.70 -22.59
N GLY A 89 10.23 5.02 -22.77
CA GLY A 89 9.06 5.68 -23.38
C GLY A 89 7.86 5.89 -22.46
N CYS A 90 7.86 5.33 -21.23
CA CYS A 90 6.80 5.59 -20.25
C CYS A 90 7.05 6.88 -19.44
N PRO A 91 5.98 7.60 -19.01
CA PRO A 91 6.09 8.75 -18.10
C PRO A 91 6.62 8.34 -16.71
N SER A 92 6.94 9.30 -15.83
CA SER A 92 7.38 9.00 -14.45
C SER A 92 6.29 8.29 -13.62
N SER A 93 5.02 8.62 -13.86
CA SER A 93 3.85 7.91 -13.33
C SER A 93 3.40 6.83 -14.31
N PHE A 94 4.07 5.67 -14.32
CA PHE A 94 3.94 4.66 -15.38
C PHE A 94 2.99 3.50 -15.07
N CYS A 95 2.04 3.64 -14.14
CA CYS A 95 1.09 2.55 -13.85
C CYS A 95 0.26 2.16 -15.08
N GLY A 96 -0.33 3.15 -15.78
CA GLY A 96 -1.08 2.94 -17.01
C GLY A 96 -0.19 2.44 -18.16
N CYS A 97 0.96 3.08 -18.38
CA CYS A 97 1.88 2.68 -19.43
C CYS A 97 2.38 1.23 -19.29
N GLY A 98 2.76 0.84 -18.07
CA GLY A 98 3.18 -0.53 -17.77
C GLY A 98 2.04 -1.54 -17.93
N ALA A 99 0.82 -1.19 -17.53
CA ALA A 99 -0.36 -2.02 -17.76
C ALA A 99 -0.65 -2.20 -19.26
N SER A 100 -0.51 -1.14 -20.08
CA SER A 100 -0.68 -1.24 -21.53
C SER A 100 0.35 -2.17 -22.17
N LEU A 101 1.62 -2.06 -21.76
CA LEU A 101 2.67 -2.98 -22.20
C LEU A 101 2.35 -4.43 -21.83
N ARG A 102 1.88 -4.67 -20.61
CA ARG A 102 1.56 -6.02 -20.12
C ARG A 102 0.36 -6.64 -20.85
N VAL A 103 -0.67 -5.85 -21.17
CA VAL A 103 -1.94 -6.32 -21.76
C VAL A 103 -1.91 -6.37 -23.28
N PHE A 104 -1.35 -5.33 -23.91
CA PHE A 104 -1.38 -5.11 -25.36
C PHE A 104 -0.02 -5.30 -26.03
N GLY A 105 1.07 -5.46 -25.27
CA GLY A 105 2.43 -5.57 -25.81
C GLY A 105 3.01 -4.26 -26.35
N ARG A 106 2.30 -3.13 -26.19
CA ARG A 106 2.72 -1.81 -26.67
C ARG A 106 2.27 -0.69 -25.74
N VAL A 107 2.97 0.44 -25.80
CA VAL A 107 2.52 1.67 -25.14
C VAL A 107 1.30 2.22 -25.87
N VAL A 108 0.24 2.51 -25.11
CA VAL A 108 -0.97 3.18 -25.60
C VAL A 108 -1.09 4.49 -24.83
N PRO A 109 -0.66 5.64 -25.40
CA PRO A 109 -0.56 6.90 -24.68
C PRO A 109 -1.87 7.35 -24.02
N GLU A 110 -3.01 7.08 -24.66
CA GLU A 110 -4.34 7.40 -24.12
C GLU A 110 -4.65 6.67 -22.81
N LEU A 111 -3.95 5.56 -22.53
CA LEU A 111 -4.09 4.75 -21.33
C LEU A 111 -3.02 5.03 -20.28
N ASN A 112 -2.11 5.99 -20.52
CA ASN A 112 -1.17 6.42 -19.47
C ASN A 112 -1.89 6.98 -18.23
N PRO A 113 -2.94 7.81 -18.36
CA PRO A 113 -3.76 8.20 -17.22
C PRO A 113 -4.63 7.03 -16.75
N ALA A 114 -4.48 6.64 -15.48
CA ALA A 114 -5.22 5.52 -14.89
C ALA A 114 -6.76 5.70 -14.99
N SER A 115 -7.25 6.95 -14.95
CA SER A 115 -8.68 7.26 -15.12
C SER A 115 -9.26 6.80 -16.46
N ASN A 116 -8.46 6.77 -17.53
CA ASN A 116 -8.96 6.40 -18.86
C ASN A 116 -9.26 4.91 -18.98
N TRP A 117 -8.65 4.07 -18.13
CA TRP A 117 -8.99 2.65 -18.06
C TRP A 117 -10.43 2.39 -17.61
N LEU A 118 -11.04 3.33 -16.87
CA LEU A 118 -12.44 3.21 -16.44
C LEU A 118 -13.45 3.34 -17.59
N ARG A 119 -12.99 3.64 -18.82
CA ARG A 119 -13.81 3.67 -20.03
C ARG A 119 -14.07 2.26 -20.61
N PHE A 120 -13.23 1.29 -20.27
CA PHE A 120 -13.44 -0.10 -20.66
C PHE A 120 -14.67 -0.69 -19.97
N PRO A 121 -15.34 -1.68 -20.59
CA PRO A 121 -16.49 -2.33 -20.00
C PRO A 121 -16.13 -3.00 -18.67
N ARG A 122 -17.01 -2.84 -17.68
CA ARG A 122 -16.85 -3.49 -16.37
C ARG A 122 -17.08 -4.99 -16.51
N THR A 123 -16.32 -5.77 -15.75
CA THR A 123 -16.39 -7.23 -15.80
C THR A 123 -16.07 -7.85 -14.44
N ALA A 124 -16.28 -9.17 -14.31
CA ALA A 124 -15.86 -9.93 -13.15
C ALA A 124 -14.32 -10.07 -13.10
N PRO A 125 -13.70 -10.17 -11.92
CA PRO A 125 -12.28 -10.45 -11.78
C PRO A 125 -11.86 -11.74 -12.49
N ALA A 126 -10.90 -11.65 -13.40
CA ALA A 126 -10.31 -12.78 -14.11
C ALA A 126 -8.85 -12.47 -14.50
N PRO A 127 -8.00 -13.48 -14.75
CA PRO A 127 -6.66 -13.27 -15.27
C PRO A 127 -6.68 -12.45 -16.57
N GLY A 128 -5.79 -11.46 -16.68
CA GLY A 128 -5.71 -10.54 -17.80
C GLY A 128 -6.68 -9.35 -17.74
N MET A 129 -7.61 -9.33 -16.78
CA MET A 129 -8.43 -8.15 -16.51
C MET A 129 -7.62 -7.11 -15.75
N VAL A 130 -8.15 -5.88 -15.73
CA VAL A 130 -7.45 -4.74 -15.14
C VAL A 130 -8.26 -4.16 -14.00
N ALA A 131 -7.60 -3.98 -12.86
CA ALA A 131 -8.15 -3.26 -11.72
C ALA A 131 -7.76 -1.79 -11.83
N ALA A 132 -8.74 -0.91 -12.03
CA ALA A 132 -8.51 0.51 -12.28
C ALA A 132 -9.26 1.40 -11.28
N ARG A 133 -8.64 2.53 -10.97
CA ARG A 133 -9.26 3.70 -10.33
C ARG A 133 -8.57 4.96 -10.85
N ARG A 134 -9.10 6.14 -10.52
CA ARG A 134 -8.63 7.42 -11.10
C ARG A 134 -7.12 7.67 -11.03
N GLY A 135 -6.43 7.18 -9.98
CA GLY A 135 -5.00 7.41 -9.77
C GLY A 135 -4.10 6.19 -9.86
N HIS A 136 -4.64 4.99 -10.07
CA HIS A 136 -3.82 3.77 -10.10
C HIS A 136 -4.48 2.65 -10.90
N VAL A 137 -3.66 1.83 -11.55
CA VAL A 137 -4.11 0.70 -12.35
C VAL A 137 -3.09 -0.44 -12.31
N PHE A 138 -3.57 -1.67 -12.24
CA PHE A 138 -2.73 -2.88 -12.29
C PHE A 138 -3.46 -4.03 -12.98
N VAL A 139 -2.70 -5.01 -13.48
CA VAL A 139 -3.22 -6.17 -14.22
C VAL A 139 -3.37 -7.35 -13.27
N LEU A 140 -4.47 -8.08 -13.37
CA LEU A 140 -4.74 -9.29 -12.59
C LEU A 140 -4.05 -10.49 -13.24
N GLU A 141 -3.25 -11.22 -12.47
CA GLU A 141 -2.46 -12.36 -12.97
C GLU A 141 -3.02 -13.68 -12.46
N GLN A 142 -3.25 -13.78 -11.14
CA GLN A 142 -3.73 -15.02 -10.52
C GLN A 142 -4.63 -14.69 -9.32
N HIS A 143 -5.75 -15.41 -9.17
CA HIS A 143 -6.59 -15.29 -7.98
C HIS A 143 -5.93 -15.97 -6.79
N LEU A 144 -5.89 -15.29 -5.65
CA LEU A 144 -5.32 -15.81 -4.40
C LEU A 144 -6.39 -16.14 -3.34
N GLY A 145 -7.65 -15.82 -3.62
CA GLY A 145 -8.78 -16.01 -2.71
C GLY A 145 -9.45 -14.69 -2.29
N GLY A 146 -10.78 -14.70 -2.14
CA GLY A 146 -11.57 -13.51 -1.81
C GLY A 146 -11.27 -12.34 -2.76
N ASP A 147 -11.03 -11.16 -2.19
CA ASP A 147 -10.66 -9.94 -2.92
C ASP A 147 -9.16 -9.86 -3.27
N MET A 148 -8.35 -10.89 -2.98
CA MET A 148 -6.89 -10.85 -3.14
C MET A 148 -6.46 -11.50 -4.46
N TRP A 149 -5.63 -10.78 -5.20
CA TRP A 149 -5.09 -11.20 -6.50
C TRP A 149 -3.59 -10.95 -6.57
N MET A 150 -2.86 -11.88 -7.17
CA MET A 150 -1.52 -11.60 -7.66
C MET A 150 -1.65 -10.58 -8.79
N ALA A 151 -1.00 -9.43 -8.62
CA ALA A 151 -1.11 -8.29 -9.51
C ALA A 151 0.24 -7.94 -10.11
N TYR A 152 0.25 -7.71 -11.43
CA TYR A 152 1.31 -6.97 -12.09
C TYR A 152 1.05 -5.46 -11.88
N ASP A 153 1.80 -4.87 -10.97
CA ASP A 153 1.58 -3.53 -10.43
C ASP A 153 2.76 -2.60 -10.79
N ALA A 154 2.64 -1.94 -11.95
CA ALA A 154 3.61 -0.99 -12.46
C ALA A 154 3.54 0.35 -11.70
N ASN A 155 4.71 0.98 -11.50
CA ASN A 155 4.86 2.20 -10.71
C ASN A 155 4.26 2.08 -9.31
N SER A 156 4.43 0.91 -8.69
CA SER A 156 4.14 0.71 -7.29
C SER A 156 5.41 0.97 -6.47
N GLY A 157 5.26 1.15 -5.15
CA GLY A 157 6.31 1.30 -4.13
C GLY A 157 7.76 1.51 -4.62
N GLY A 158 8.27 2.73 -4.42
CA GLY A 158 9.62 3.09 -4.86
C GLY A 158 9.77 3.26 -6.36
N HIS A 159 8.68 3.52 -7.11
CA HIS A 159 8.69 3.66 -8.58
C HIS A 159 9.21 2.41 -9.30
N THR A 160 8.78 1.24 -8.84
CA THR A 160 9.12 -0.06 -9.42
C THR A 160 7.88 -0.77 -9.96
N THR A 161 8.11 -1.79 -10.78
CA THR A 161 7.09 -2.73 -11.20
C THR A 161 7.20 -3.98 -10.34
N ARG A 162 6.09 -4.37 -9.71
CA ARG A 162 6.06 -5.48 -8.75
C ARG A 162 4.99 -6.49 -9.09
N MET A 163 5.29 -7.75 -8.85
CA MET A 163 4.33 -8.85 -8.79
C MET A 163 4.04 -9.11 -7.32
N HIS A 164 2.84 -8.80 -6.86
CA HIS A 164 2.49 -8.95 -5.43
C HIS A 164 0.99 -9.12 -5.21
N ALA A 165 0.63 -9.62 -4.04
CA ALA A 165 -0.76 -9.77 -3.64
C ALA A 165 -1.42 -8.39 -3.42
N ARG A 166 -2.55 -8.16 -4.09
CA ARG A 166 -3.31 -6.92 -4.03
C ARG A 166 -4.79 -7.16 -3.82
N SER A 167 -5.36 -6.36 -2.93
CA SER A 167 -6.80 -6.30 -2.74
C SER A 167 -7.46 -5.52 -3.88
N LEU A 168 -8.58 -6.03 -4.40
CA LEU A 168 -9.42 -5.35 -5.37
C LEU A 168 -10.30 -4.25 -4.76
N ARG A 169 -10.32 -4.10 -3.42
CA ARG A 169 -11.16 -3.11 -2.74
C ARG A 169 -10.87 -1.69 -3.22
N GLY A 170 -11.92 -0.99 -3.65
CA GLY A 170 -11.83 0.37 -4.18
C GLY A 170 -11.32 0.45 -5.63
N TYR A 171 -11.23 -0.68 -6.34
CA TYR A 171 -10.96 -0.73 -7.77
C TYR A 171 -12.19 -1.18 -8.55
N THR A 172 -12.34 -0.66 -9.75
CA THR A 172 -13.28 -1.17 -10.75
C THR A 172 -12.53 -2.14 -11.64
N ILE A 173 -13.07 -3.34 -11.83
CA ILE A 173 -12.50 -4.32 -12.74
C ILE A 173 -13.06 -4.08 -14.13
N VAL A 174 -12.15 -3.99 -15.11
CA VAL A 174 -12.49 -3.70 -16.51
C VAL A 174 -11.88 -4.73 -17.45
N ASN A 175 -12.57 -4.97 -18.57
CA ASN A 175 -12.08 -5.79 -19.67
C ASN A 175 -11.37 -4.91 -20.71
N PRO A 176 -10.02 -4.94 -20.79
CA PRO A 176 -9.27 -4.11 -21.72
C PRO A 176 -9.40 -4.54 -23.19
N ARG A 177 -10.07 -5.66 -23.49
CA ARG A 177 -10.19 -6.24 -24.85
C ARG A 177 -11.60 -6.15 -25.45
N GLY A 178 -12.56 -5.53 -24.76
CA GLY A 178 -13.97 -5.46 -25.19
C GLY A 178 -14.79 -6.58 -24.57
#